data_AF-A0A7U8B231-F1
#
_entry.id   AF-A0A7U8B231-F1
#
_cell.length_a   1.000
_cell.length_b   1.000
_cell.length_c   1.000
_cell.angle_alpha   90.00
_cell.angle_beta   90.00
_cell.angle_gamma   90.00
#
_symmetry.space_group_name_H-M   'P 1'
#
loop_
_entity.id
_entity.type
_entity.pdbx_description
1 polymer ?
#
loop_
_entity_poly.entity_id
_entity_poly.type
_entity_poly.pdbx_seq_one_letter_code
_entity_poly.pdbx_strand_id
1 'polypeptide(L)'
;MGQKFAAVDKAWQPKTLKFTHILAKDLQNLIVPNGDIKLLSTGKFDDYTDIKTAQNLINEGEVIAIPSGGEANLKYYKGKFVDSGNILATARDSTNSLKFIYYYLLTRQKDLDSSFRGESIKHPEMKKILQIPIPLPPLEIQSKIVEILDAFTELQAELQAELEAELEARLKQYHYYRNKLLSFEELQRRTDMLNGGGS
;
A
#
# COMPACT_ATOMS: atom_id res chain seq x y z
N MET A 1 4.61 19.08 -7.18
CA MET A 1 4.15 18.94 -5.79
C MET A 1 2.63 18.84 -5.76
N GLY A 2 2.08 17.97 -4.91
CA GLY A 2 0.62 17.81 -4.75
C GLY A 2 -0.04 18.86 -3.85
N GLN A 3 0.75 19.59 -3.07
CA GLN A 3 0.32 20.74 -2.27
C GLN A 3 1.51 21.66 -1.94
N LYS A 4 1.23 22.82 -1.34
CA LYS A 4 2.27 23.73 -0.83
C LYS A 4 2.55 23.43 0.64
N PHE A 5 3.82 23.36 0.99
CA PHE A 5 4.31 23.19 2.35
C PHE A 5 4.85 24.51 2.89
N ALA A 6 4.29 25.00 3.99
CA ALA A 6 4.57 26.33 4.53
C ALA A 6 6.04 26.54 4.95
N ALA A 7 6.69 25.48 5.41
CA ALA A 7 8.09 25.50 5.87
C ALA A 7 9.13 25.32 4.74
N VAL A 8 8.70 25.31 3.48
CA VAL A 8 9.54 25.06 2.30
C VAL A 8 9.53 26.27 1.40
N ASP A 9 10.69 26.64 0.85
CA ASP A 9 10.83 27.79 -0.05
C ASP A 9 9.84 27.70 -1.24
N LYS A 10 9.22 28.84 -1.59
CA LYS A 10 8.32 28.93 -2.74
C LYS A 10 9.03 28.63 -4.05
N ALA A 11 10.31 28.95 -4.17
CA ALA A 11 11.14 28.65 -5.34
C ALA A 11 11.23 27.13 -5.60
N TRP A 12 11.15 26.31 -4.55
CA TRP A 12 11.17 24.84 -4.63
C TRP A 12 9.78 24.25 -4.92
N GLN A 13 8.74 25.08 -4.84
CA GLN A 13 7.35 24.69 -5.05
C GLN A 13 6.68 25.61 -6.10
N PRO A 14 7.29 25.76 -7.29
CA PRO A 14 6.87 26.79 -8.25
C PRO A 14 5.46 26.54 -8.79
N LYS A 15 5.02 25.27 -8.85
CA LYS A 15 3.67 24.86 -9.25
C LYS A 15 3.16 23.68 -8.44
N THR A 16 1.86 23.69 -8.14
CA THR A 16 1.15 22.64 -7.43
C THR A 16 -0.07 22.21 -8.23
N LEU A 17 -0.27 20.89 -8.40
CA LEU A 17 -1.56 20.36 -8.82
C LEU A 17 -2.47 20.34 -7.60
N LYS A 18 -3.74 20.75 -7.76
CA LYS A 18 -4.71 20.71 -6.68
C LYS A 18 -5.46 19.38 -6.74
N PHE A 19 -5.46 18.65 -5.63
CA PHE A 19 -6.26 17.46 -5.44
C PHE A 19 -7.34 17.73 -4.39
N THR A 20 -8.53 17.20 -4.63
CA THR A 20 -9.60 17.17 -3.62
C THR A 20 -9.22 16.14 -2.57
N HIS A 21 -9.33 16.47 -1.29
CA HIS A 21 -9.01 15.55 -0.20
C HIS A 21 -10.08 15.57 0.87
N ILE A 22 -10.13 14.47 1.63
CA ILE A 22 -10.95 14.32 2.84
C ILE A 22 -10.07 13.92 4.03
N LEU A 23 -10.62 13.83 5.23
CA LEU A 23 -9.87 13.34 6.38
C LEU A 23 -9.65 11.83 6.27
N ALA A 24 -8.51 11.35 6.74
CA ALA A 24 -8.18 9.92 6.72
C ALA A 24 -9.25 9.03 7.38
N LYS A 25 -9.93 9.52 8.44
CA LYS A 25 -11.02 8.81 9.12
C LYS A 25 -12.27 8.65 8.24
N ASP A 26 -12.48 9.56 7.29
CA ASP A 26 -13.68 9.60 6.46
C ASP A 26 -13.53 8.70 5.22
N LEU A 27 -12.30 8.31 4.86
CA LEU A 27 -12.05 7.32 3.79
C LEU A 27 -12.77 6.00 4.06
N GLN A 28 -12.81 5.55 5.32
CA GLN A 28 -13.43 4.27 5.69
C GLN A 28 -14.94 4.25 5.42
N ASN A 29 -15.59 5.43 5.42
CA ASN A 29 -17.02 5.54 5.16
C ASN A 29 -17.35 5.39 3.67
N LEU A 30 -16.34 5.38 2.79
CA LEU A 30 -16.51 5.30 1.35
C LEU A 30 -16.20 3.90 0.81
N ILE A 31 -15.87 2.92 1.65
CA ILE A 31 -15.51 1.57 1.19
C ILE A 31 -16.70 0.94 0.48
N VAL A 32 -16.46 0.48 -0.75
CA VAL A 32 -17.41 -0.32 -1.52
C VAL A 32 -16.70 -1.58 -1.99
N PRO A 33 -17.19 -2.78 -1.62
CA PRO A 33 -16.62 -4.03 -2.11
C PRO A 33 -16.60 -4.07 -3.65
N ASN A 34 -15.48 -4.52 -4.22
CA ASN A 34 -15.24 -4.55 -5.67
C ASN A 34 -15.26 -3.18 -6.36
N GLY A 35 -14.98 -2.10 -5.63
CA GLY A 35 -14.74 -0.78 -6.20
C GLY A 35 -13.50 -0.73 -7.10
N ASP A 36 -13.45 0.27 -7.98
CA ASP A 36 -12.39 0.50 -8.97
C ASP A 36 -11.58 1.79 -8.71
N ILE A 37 -11.97 2.58 -7.70
CA ILE A 37 -11.29 3.81 -7.31
C ILE A 37 -10.56 3.61 -6.00
N LYS A 38 -9.24 3.86 -5.99
CA LYS A 38 -8.41 3.68 -4.80
C LYS A 38 -8.77 4.70 -3.71
N LEU A 39 -9.01 4.22 -2.50
CA LEU A 39 -9.04 5.08 -1.33
C LEU A 39 -7.61 5.23 -0.80
N LEU A 40 -6.92 6.30 -1.20
CA LEU A 40 -5.51 6.52 -0.92
C LEU A 40 -5.31 7.01 0.53
N SER A 41 -5.37 6.07 1.47
CA SER A 41 -4.91 6.28 2.83
C SER A 41 -3.41 6.08 2.91
N THR A 42 -2.77 6.82 3.81
CA THR A 42 -1.36 6.62 4.14
C THR A 42 -1.16 5.74 5.38
N GLY A 43 -2.23 5.24 6.01
CA GLY A 43 -2.15 4.22 7.06
C GLY A 43 -2.07 2.78 6.51
N LYS A 44 -2.27 1.77 7.37
CA LYS A 44 -2.42 0.34 6.99
C LYS A 44 -3.78 0.02 6.35
N PHE A 45 -4.31 0.98 5.61
CA PHE A 45 -5.59 0.91 4.93
C PHE A 45 -5.33 0.89 3.44
N ASP A 46 -5.91 -0.10 2.78
CA ASP A 46 -5.82 -0.32 1.36
C ASP A 46 -7.17 -0.89 0.88
N ASP A 47 -8.05 0.00 0.45
CA ASP A 47 -9.41 -0.33 0.03
C ASP A 47 -9.82 0.51 -1.19
N TYR A 48 -10.96 0.16 -1.76
CA TYR A 48 -11.52 0.76 -2.96
C TYR A 48 -12.95 1.25 -2.74
N THR A 49 -13.38 2.12 -3.65
CA THR A 49 -14.74 2.64 -3.74
C THR A 49 -15.19 2.68 -5.21
N ASP A 50 -16.44 3.06 -5.45
CA ASP A 50 -16.99 3.23 -6.80
C ASP A 50 -17.19 4.71 -7.16
N ILE A 51 -17.43 4.97 -8.45
CA ILE A 51 -17.69 6.32 -8.97
C ILE A 51 -18.90 6.99 -8.29
N LYS A 52 -19.93 6.22 -7.94
CA LYS A 52 -21.19 6.75 -7.38
C LYS A 52 -21.02 7.26 -5.96
N THR A 53 -20.16 6.60 -5.20
CA THR A 53 -19.85 6.92 -3.80
C THR A 53 -18.82 8.06 -3.73
N ALA A 54 -17.78 8.01 -4.57
CA ALA A 54 -16.71 9.01 -4.55
C ALA A 54 -17.09 10.35 -5.20
N GLN A 55 -17.92 10.36 -6.24
CA GLN A 55 -18.44 11.57 -6.89
C GLN A 55 -17.35 12.62 -7.20
N ASN A 56 -17.43 13.81 -6.58
CA ASN A 56 -16.52 14.93 -6.78
C ASN A 56 -15.20 14.81 -5.98
N LEU A 57 -15.03 13.75 -5.19
CA LEU A 57 -13.80 13.46 -4.44
C LEU A 57 -12.76 12.72 -5.28
N ILE A 58 -13.13 12.29 -6.49
CA ILE A 58 -12.26 11.55 -7.39
C ILE A 58 -11.19 12.48 -7.96
N ASN A 59 -9.95 12.10 -7.73
CA ASN A 59 -8.78 12.63 -8.40
C ASN A 59 -8.26 11.61 -9.41
N GLU A 60 -7.46 12.07 -10.37
CA GLU A 60 -6.75 11.20 -11.30
C GLU A 60 -5.32 11.71 -11.49
N GLY A 61 -4.36 10.80 -11.44
CA GLY A 61 -2.95 11.13 -11.66
C GLY A 61 -1.99 10.09 -11.14
N GLU A 62 -0.71 10.45 -11.16
CA GLU A 62 0.40 9.67 -10.61
C GLU A 62 0.97 10.43 -9.41
N VAL A 63 0.96 9.79 -8.24
CA VAL A 63 1.26 10.43 -6.96
C VAL A 63 2.15 9.56 -6.08
N ILE A 64 2.95 10.24 -5.26
CA ILE A 64 3.61 9.68 -4.08
C ILE A 64 2.98 10.33 -2.86
N ALA A 65 2.54 9.52 -1.89
CA ALA A 65 1.98 9.97 -0.63
C ALA A 65 2.83 9.50 0.56
N ILE A 66 2.86 10.29 1.63
CA ILE A 66 3.59 9.96 2.86
C ILE A 66 2.74 10.32 4.11
N PRO A 67 2.48 9.38 5.04
CA PRO A 67 1.67 9.64 6.21
C PRO A 67 2.35 10.58 7.19
N SER A 68 1.54 11.22 8.02
CA SER A 68 1.90 11.54 9.41
C SER A 68 1.56 10.36 10.33
N GLY A 69 2.26 10.21 11.45
CA GLY A 69 1.91 9.19 12.45
C GLY A 69 3.06 8.30 12.94
N GLY A 70 4.32 8.62 12.62
CA GLY A 70 5.48 7.95 13.22
C GLY A 70 6.41 7.26 12.24
N GLU A 71 5.85 6.55 11.26
CA GLU A 71 6.60 5.78 10.27
C GLU A 71 6.49 6.41 8.89
N ALA A 72 7.61 6.53 8.17
CA ALA A 72 7.62 7.06 6.82
C ALA A 72 7.17 6.02 5.78
N ASN A 73 5.90 5.63 5.81
CA ASN A 73 5.35 4.65 4.87
C ASN A 73 4.99 5.33 3.53
N LEU A 74 5.97 5.38 2.62
CA LEU A 74 5.74 5.91 1.28
C LEU A 74 4.81 5.01 0.47
N LYS A 75 3.82 5.63 -0.17
CA LYS A 75 2.92 4.96 -1.12
C LYS A 75 3.04 5.60 -2.50
N TYR A 76 3.06 4.74 -3.52
CA TYR A 76 2.94 5.14 -4.92
C TYR A 76 1.58 4.71 -5.44
N TYR A 77 0.94 5.56 -6.25
CA TYR A 77 -0.28 5.20 -6.95
C TYR A 77 -0.40 5.93 -8.28
N LYS A 78 -0.95 5.25 -9.29
CA LYS A 78 -1.25 5.79 -10.61
C LYS A 78 -2.65 5.36 -11.03
N GLY A 79 -3.53 6.33 -11.26
CA GLY A 79 -4.92 6.09 -11.67
C GLY A 79 -5.90 7.01 -10.94
N LYS A 80 -7.14 6.54 -10.77
CA LYS A 80 -8.19 7.27 -10.03
C LYS A 80 -8.13 6.98 -8.55
N PHE A 81 -8.20 8.02 -7.72
CA PHE A 81 -8.12 7.89 -6.26
C PHE A 81 -8.88 8.98 -5.51
N VAL A 82 -9.27 8.68 -4.27
CA VAL A 82 -9.69 9.66 -3.26
C VAL A 82 -8.53 9.90 -2.30
N ASP A 83 -8.14 11.16 -2.10
CA ASP A 83 -6.98 11.54 -1.27
C ASP A 83 -7.36 11.79 0.20
N SER A 84 -6.42 11.50 1.10
CA SER A 84 -6.48 11.83 2.53
C SER A 84 -5.61 13.03 2.95
N GLY A 85 -5.11 13.81 2.00
CA GLY A 85 -4.38 15.07 2.24
C GLY A 85 -2.86 14.91 2.37
N ASN A 86 -2.31 13.76 2.00
CA ASN A 86 -0.93 13.38 2.31
C ASN A 86 -0.04 13.22 1.06
N ILE A 87 -0.41 13.86 -0.05
CA ILE A 87 0.36 13.80 -1.30
C ILE A 87 1.66 14.60 -1.16
N LEU A 88 2.79 13.90 -1.27
CA LEU A 88 4.15 14.45 -1.29
C LEU A 88 4.47 15.00 -2.69
N ALA A 89 4.36 14.15 -3.71
CA ALA A 89 4.79 14.46 -5.06
C ALA A 89 3.78 13.94 -6.10
N THR A 90 3.83 14.52 -7.28
CA THR A 90 2.97 14.13 -8.41
C THR A 90 3.72 14.38 -9.71
N ALA A 91 3.52 13.50 -10.69
CA ALA A 91 4.09 13.65 -12.02
C ALA A 91 3.44 14.84 -12.72
N ARG A 92 4.26 15.73 -13.27
CA ARG A 92 3.78 16.93 -13.98
C ARG A 92 4.04 16.86 -15.49
N ASP A 93 5.17 16.27 -15.83
CA ASP A 93 5.64 16.06 -17.18
C ASP A 93 6.42 14.74 -17.20
N SER A 94 6.82 14.31 -18.40
CA SER A 94 7.57 13.09 -18.62
C SER A 94 9.09 13.29 -18.52
N THR A 95 9.56 14.35 -17.86
CA THR A 95 11.01 14.60 -17.75
C THR A 95 11.71 13.60 -16.84
N ASN A 96 11.00 13.12 -15.81
CA ASN A 96 11.50 12.15 -14.85
C ASN A 96 10.38 11.18 -14.48
N SER A 97 10.74 9.93 -14.20
CA SER A 97 9.80 8.92 -13.73
C SER A 97 9.50 9.13 -12.25
N LEU A 98 8.22 9.38 -11.91
CA LEU A 98 7.81 9.47 -10.51
C LEU A 98 7.99 8.13 -9.80
N LYS A 99 7.75 7.02 -10.49
CA LYS A 99 7.94 5.67 -9.94
C LYS A 99 9.41 5.36 -9.65
N PHE A 100 10.34 5.86 -10.47
CA PHE A 100 11.78 5.78 -10.17
C PHE A 100 12.11 6.55 -8.89
N ILE A 101 11.61 7.79 -8.75
CA ILE A 101 11.79 8.61 -7.55
C ILE A 101 11.24 7.87 -6.31
N TYR A 102 10.05 7.26 -6.43
CA TYR A 102 9.47 6.44 -5.38
C TYR A 102 10.40 5.30 -4.96
N TYR A 103 10.85 4.46 -5.90
CA TYR A 103 11.76 3.36 -5.60
C TYR A 103 13.08 3.83 -4.98
N TYR A 104 13.64 4.95 -5.45
CA TYR A 104 14.84 5.51 -4.86
C TYR A 104 14.61 5.95 -3.41
N LEU A 105 13.49 6.62 -3.13
CA LEU A 105 13.16 7.05 -1.77
C LEU A 105 12.96 5.86 -0.82
N LEU A 106 12.46 4.71 -1.29
CA LEU A 106 12.39 3.49 -0.47
C LEU A 106 13.77 3.04 0.03
N THR A 107 14.84 3.27 -0.75
CA THR A 107 16.23 2.98 -0.31
C THR A 107 16.73 3.96 0.76
N ARG A 108 16.05 5.10 0.94
CA ARG A 108 16.39 6.18 1.88
C ARG A 108 15.49 6.16 3.12
N GLN A 109 14.94 5.00 3.49
CA GLN A 109 14.01 4.88 4.62
C GLN A 109 14.55 5.51 5.92
N LYS A 110 15.83 5.34 6.23
CA LYS A 110 16.47 5.96 7.41
C LYS A 110 16.43 7.49 7.36
N ASP A 111 16.69 8.08 6.21
CA ASP A 111 16.63 9.54 6.02
C ASP A 111 15.20 10.04 6.19
N LEU A 112 14.23 9.29 5.64
CA LEU A 112 12.81 9.58 5.76
C LEU A 112 12.33 9.49 7.20
N ASP A 113 12.62 8.40 7.92
CA ASP A 113 12.24 8.22 9.32
C ASP A 113 12.86 9.30 10.23
N SER A 114 14.11 9.70 9.96
CA SER A 114 14.78 10.78 10.68
C SER A 114 14.20 12.18 10.40
N SER A 115 13.38 12.30 9.36
CA SER A 115 12.70 13.53 8.99
C SER A 115 11.37 13.70 9.73
N PHE A 116 10.96 12.76 10.59
CA PHE A 116 9.72 12.86 11.36
C PHE A 116 9.97 13.48 12.75
N ARG A 117 9.15 14.46 13.16
CA ARG A 117 9.22 15.12 14.48
C ARG A 117 7.89 15.14 15.22
N GLY A 118 7.95 15.08 16.54
CA GLY A 118 6.81 15.17 17.45
C GLY A 118 6.92 14.13 18.58
N GLU A 119 6.42 14.46 19.77
CA GLU A 119 6.47 13.56 20.93
C GLU A 119 5.32 12.54 20.93
N SER A 120 4.10 12.95 20.55
CA SER A 120 2.93 12.07 20.51
C SER A 120 2.58 11.61 19.09
N ILE A 121 2.42 12.55 18.14
CA ILE A 121 2.20 12.26 16.73
C ILE A 121 3.36 12.86 15.95
N LYS A 122 4.14 12.01 15.27
CA LYS A 122 5.25 12.52 14.46
C LYS A 122 4.74 12.97 13.08
N HIS A 123 5.11 14.18 12.69
CA HIS A 123 4.82 14.75 11.38
C HIS A 123 6.08 14.80 10.51
N PRO A 124 5.96 14.59 9.20
CA PRO A 124 7.08 14.71 8.28
C PRO A 124 7.56 16.16 8.14
N GLU A 125 8.85 16.40 8.39
CA GLU A 125 9.53 17.64 8.05
C GLU A 125 9.79 17.70 6.55
N MET A 126 8.81 18.24 5.83
CA MET A 126 8.85 18.33 4.36
C MET A 126 10.12 18.98 3.82
N LYS A 127 10.70 19.95 4.52
CA LYS A 127 11.97 20.57 4.14
C LYS A 127 13.13 19.57 4.08
N LYS A 128 13.24 18.66 5.07
CA LYS A 128 14.29 17.64 5.08
C LYS A 128 14.07 16.60 3.99
N ILE A 129 12.82 16.14 3.82
CA ILE A 129 12.45 15.17 2.80
C ILE A 129 12.80 15.70 1.40
N LEU A 130 12.47 16.96 1.11
CA LEU A 130 12.75 17.58 -0.18
C LEU A 130 14.24 17.90 -0.41
N GLN A 131 15.08 17.79 0.62
CA GLN A 131 16.53 17.93 0.52
C GLN A 131 17.26 16.59 0.31
N ILE A 132 16.54 15.46 0.35
CA ILE A 132 17.12 14.16 0.05
C ILE A 132 17.64 14.18 -1.40
N PRO A 133 18.96 14.03 -1.64
CA PRO A 133 19.51 14.09 -2.98
C PRO A 133 19.11 12.84 -3.75
N ILE A 134 18.50 13.00 -4.92
CA ILE A 134 18.08 11.90 -5.80
C ILE A 134 18.95 11.95 -7.06
N PRO A 135 19.71 10.89 -7.39
CA PRO A 135 20.41 10.80 -8.66
C PRO A 135 19.37 10.59 -9.76
N LEU A 136 19.38 11.46 -10.76
CA LEU A 136 18.48 11.39 -11.91
C LEU A 136 19.28 10.97 -13.15
N PRO A 137 19.49 9.67 -13.40
CA PRO A 137 20.09 9.21 -14.65
C PRO A 137 19.17 9.55 -15.84
N PRO A 138 19.61 9.36 -17.10
CA PRO A 138 18.76 9.56 -18.27
C PRO A 138 17.45 8.78 -18.16
N LEU A 139 16.36 9.33 -18.72
CA LEU A 139 15.02 8.78 -18.56
C LEU A 139 14.92 7.30 -18.98
N GLU A 140 15.63 6.90 -20.04
CA GLU A 140 15.69 5.49 -20.48
C GLU A 140 16.23 4.54 -19.39
N ILE A 141 17.22 5.00 -18.62
CA ILE A 141 17.77 4.24 -17.50
C ILE A 141 16.79 4.22 -16.33
N GLN A 142 16.11 5.34 -16.05
CA GLN A 142 15.04 5.37 -15.04
C GLN A 142 13.94 4.36 -15.40
N SER A 143 13.50 4.32 -16.66
CA SER A 143 12.49 3.38 -17.15
C SER A 143 12.92 1.92 -17.01
N LYS A 144 14.16 1.58 -17.38
CA LYS A 144 14.70 0.21 -17.20
C LYS A 144 14.75 -0.21 -15.74
N ILE A 145 15.12 0.71 -14.84
CA ILE A 145 15.12 0.43 -13.40
C ILE A 145 13.69 0.17 -12.91
N VAL A 146 12.73 0.99 -13.33
CA VAL A 146 11.31 0.82 -12.97
C VAL A 146 10.78 -0.51 -13.49
N GLU A 147 11.06 -0.87 -14.74
CA GLU A 147 10.62 -2.14 -15.34
C GLU A 147 11.11 -3.35 -14.52
N ILE A 148 12.39 -3.37 -14.16
CA ILE A 148 12.97 -4.45 -13.36
C ILE A 148 12.32 -4.50 -11.96
N LEU A 149 12.18 -3.35 -11.30
CA LEU A 149 11.62 -3.30 -9.95
C LEU A 149 10.12 -3.59 -9.91
N ASP A 150 9.38 -3.20 -10.95
CA ASP A 150 7.96 -3.53 -11.14
C ASP A 150 7.80 -5.05 -11.26
N ALA A 151 8.60 -5.70 -12.11
CA ALA A 151 8.57 -7.15 -12.28
C ALA A 151 8.83 -7.89 -10.95
N PHE A 152 9.79 -7.43 -10.13
CA PHE A 152 10.01 -8.01 -8.80
C PHE A 152 8.87 -7.73 -7.83
N THR A 153 8.28 -6.54 -7.89
CA THR A 153 7.15 -6.16 -7.02
C THR A 153 5.91 -6.98 -7.33
N GLU A 154 5.62 -7.18 -8.61
CA GLU A 154 4.51 -8.02 -9.10
C GLU A 154 4.72 -9.49 -8.70
N LEU A 155 5.90 -10.05 -8.96
CA LEU A 155 6.23 -11.42 -8.58
C LEU A 155 6.11 -11.64 -7.06
N GLN A 156 6.55 -10.68 -6.26
CA GLN A 156 6.41 -10.76 -4.81
C GLN A 156 4.93 -10.75 -4.37
N ALA A 157 4.10 -9.92 -4.99
CA ALA A 157 2.67 -9.85 -4.69
C ALA A 157 1.92 -11.13 -5.08
N GLU A 158 2.23 -11.68 -6.27
CA GLU A 158 1.70 -12.96 -6.74
C GLU A 158 2.06 -14.10 -5.77
N LEU A 159 3.35 -14.22 -5.42
CA LEU A 159 3.82 -15.27 -4.51
C LEU A 159 3.18 -15.16 -3.11
N GLN A 160 3.01 -13.93 -2.60
CA GLN A 160 2.33 -13.71 -1.33
C GLN A 160 0.86 -14.16 -1.38
N ALA A 161 0.15 -13.81 -2.46
CA ALA A 161 -1.25 -14.22 -2.65
C ALA A 161 -1.40 -15.75 -2.78
N GLU A 162 -0.50 -16.39 -3.52
CA GLU A 162 -0.46 -17.86 -3.65
C GLU A 162 -0.20 -18.53 -2.30
N LEU A 163 0.75 -18.01 -1.51
CA LEU A 163 1.08 -18.55 -0.20
C LEU A 163 -0.09 -18.42 0.79
N GLU A 164 -0.78 -17.28 0.78
CA GLU A 164 -1.97 -17.07 1.62
C GLU A 164 -3.12 -18.02 1.23
N ALA A 165 -3.36 -18.21 -0.08
CA ALA A 165 -4.36 -19.14 -0.58
C ALA A 165 -4.03 -20.60 -0.23
N GLU A 166 -2.77 -21.03 -0.38
CA GLU A 166 -2.32 -22.37 0.01
C GLU A 166 -2.45 -22.58 1.53
N LEU A 167 -2.09 -21.58 2.34
CA LEU A 167 -2.25 -21.66 3.79
C LEU A 167 -3.71 -21.86 4.18
N GLU A 168 -4.63 -21.09 3.58
CA GLU A 168 -6.07 -21.24 3.84
C GLU A 168 -6.58 -22.63 3.42
N ALA A 169 -6.18 -23.11 2.24
CA ALA A 169 -6.53 -24.44 1.75
C ALA A 169 -6.02 -25.55 2.68
N ARG A 170 -4.78 -25.43 3.18
CA ARG A 170 -4.18 -26.37 4.14
C ARG A 170 -4.87 -26.36 5.49
N LEU A 171 -5.27 -25.19 5.99
CA LEU A 171 -6.05 -25.10 7.22
C LEU A 171 -7.42 -25.76 7.05
N LYS A 172 -8.13 -25.50 5.95
CA LYS A 172 -9.41 -26.18 5.64
C LYS A 172 -9.24 -27.70 5.57
N GLN A 173 -8.19 -28.17 4.88
CA GLN A 173 -7.86 -29.58 4.77
C GLN A 173 -7.58 -30.20 6.15
N TYR A 174 -6.74 -29.55 6.96
CA TYR A 174 -6.43 -29.97 8.33
C TYR A 174 -7.69 -30.08 9.19
N HIS A 175 -8.54 -29.06 9.18
CA HIS A 175 -9.80 -29.06 9.96
C HIS A 175 -10.74 -30.19 9.52
N TYR A 176 -10.88 -30.41 8.22
CA TYR A 176 -11.69 -31.51 7.70
C TYR A 176 -11.18 -32.87 8.21
N TYR A 177 -9.89 -33.18 8.04
CA TYR A 177 -9.35 -34.47 8.45
C TYR A 177 -9.30 -34.64 9.97
N ARG A 178 -8.99 -33.59 10.73
CA ARG A 178 -9.08 -33.61 12.20
C ARG A 178 -10.49 -33.97 12.65
N ASN A 179 -11.50 -33.29 12.11
CA ASN A 179 -12.90 -33.53 12.50
C ASN A 179 -13.37 -34.92 12.06
N LYS A 180 -12.94 -35.40 10.88
CA LYS A 180 -13.27 -36.73 10.39
C LYS A 180 -12.64 -37.83 11.26
N LEU A 181 -11.34 -37.74 11.55
CA LEU A 181 -10.59 -38.73 12.33
C LEU A 181 -11.04 -38.78 13.80
N LEU A 182 -11.44 -37.64 14.36
CA LEU A 182 -11.94 -37.53 15.74
C LEU A 182 -13.47 -37.56 15.82
N SER A 183 -14.16 -37.89 14.72
CA SER A 183 -15.60 -38.03 14.73
C SER A 183 -16.01 -39.23 15.58
N PHE A 184 -17.15 -39.13 16.27
CA PHE A 184 -17.66 -40.22 17.09
C PHE A 184 -17.84 -41.51 16.27
N GLU A 185 -18.33 -41.41 15.03
CA GLU A 185 -18.47 -42.55 14.12
C GLU A 185 -17.15 -43.24 13.78
N GLU A 186 -16.08 -42.48 13.54
CA GLU A 186 -14.76 -43.04 13.23
C GLU A 186 -14.12 -43.66 14.48
N LEU A 187 -14.26 -43.01 15.64
CA LEU A 187 -13.77 -43.53 16.92
C LEU A 187 -14.52 -44.82 17.33
N GLN A 188 -15.84 -44.87 17.13
CA GLN A 188 -16.64 -46.07 17.39
C GLN A 188 -16.24 -47.20 16.44
N ARG A 189 -16.13 -46.94 15.13
CA ARG A 189 -15.65 -47.93 14.14
C ARG A 189 -14.30 -48.53 14.52
N ARG A 190 -13.36 -47.71 14.97
CA ARG A 190 -12.03 -48.19 15.41
C ARG A 190 -12.12 -49.04 16.68
N THR A 191 -12.99 -48.67 17.62
CA THR A 191 -13.23 -49.43 18.85
C THR A 191 -13.83 -50.80 18.53
N ASP A 192 -14.80 -50.86 17.63
CA ASP A 192 -15.45 -52.09 17.21
C ASP A 192 -14.47 -53.03 16.49
N MET A 193 -13.57 -52.49 15.64
CA MET A 193 -12.53 -53.28 14.97
C MET A 193 -11.51 -53.90 15.94
N LEU A 194 -11.15 -53.19 17.02
CA LEU A 194 -10.22 -53.70 18.03
C LEU A 194 -10.87 -54.81 18.89
N ASN A 195 -12.17 -54.69 19.16
CA ASN A 195 -12.91 -55.66 19.96
C ASN A 195 -13.36 -56.91 19.16
N GLY A 196 -13.46 -56.82 17.84
CA GLY A 196 -13.90 -57.92 16.96
C GLY A 196 -12.81 -58.85 16.43
N GLY A 197 -11.52 -58.57 16.70
CA GLY A 197 -10.38 -59.36 16.20
C GLY A 197 -9.91 -60.52 17.10
N GLY A 198 -10.59 -60.76 18.22
CA GLY A 198 -10.30 -61.86 19.14
C GLY A 198 -11.35 -62.96 19.05
N SER A 199 -11.19 -63.89 18.11
CA SER A 199 -11.90 -65.17 18.07
C SER A 199 -11.05 -66.21 17.36
#